data_AF-A0A1S8RFP7-F1
#
_entry.id   AF-A0A1S8RFP7-F1
#
_cell.length_a   1.000
_cell.length_b   1.000
_cell.length_c   1.000
_cell.angle_alpha   90.00
_cell.angle_beta   90.00
_cell.angle_gamma   90.00
#
_symmetry.space_group_name_H-M   'P 1'
#
loop_
_entity.id
_entity.type
_entity.pdbx_description
1 polymer ?
#
loop_
_entity_poly.entity_id
_entity_poly.type
_entity_poly.pdbx_seq_one_letter_code
_entity_poly.pdbx_strand_id
1 'polypeptide(L)'
;MDKKDFSNLENQIRDTIKNAFDVIDFAKIKKDIDDKAQETVRETRNKFVDKSQYFDKKIKDELKNRYKNIANVVPKSENKIQKYIAKRPVGSISGTLYTIFGSILSGILGILIISYSILISFKSEFLMSNLISLGILFSFLAASGAFTLRGINLRKRAKRFKEYVKLLRGNSYCSISELAEAVRKKNKFVVKDLRKMIELNMFPQGHIDDKQTYFMLNNKVYENYLTSQESLKKRNEDELKKQEELKKDFNDPVKMELRNTIEMGRDYIKQIGDISSSIDKEEISKKLNRLQNIINQILKYVEQNPKKLQEVDRFAKHYLPMTLKLLNAYKELNEQPVQGDNIRNAKNEIEKTLDTINNAFEKLLDDLFEEIALDISTDISVLETLFTQEGLKKDDFKK
;
A
#
# COMPACT_ATOMS: atom_id res chain seq x y z
N MET A 1 5.11 68.11 30.05
CA MET A 1 4.38 67.71 28.83
C MET A 1 2.91 67.68 29.15
N ASP A 2 2.11 68.31 28.30
CA ASP A 2 0.75 68.75 28.60
C ASP A 2 -0.27 67.61 28.42
N LYS A 3 -1.34 67.58 29.22
CA LYS A 3 -2.35 66.48 29.20
C LYS A 3 -3.07 66.32 27.85
N LYS A 4 -2.97 67.32 26.97
CA LYS A 4 -3.50 67.28 25.60
C LYS A 4 -2.65 66.45 24.63
N ASP A 5 -1.36 66.29 24.87
CA ASP A 5 -0.48 65.48 23.99
C ASP A 5 -0.66 63.98 24.23
N PHE A 6 -1.01 63.57 25.45
CA PHE A 6 -1.22 62.16 25.81
C PHE A 6 -2.54 61.59 25.23
N SER A 7 -3.61 62.39 25.23
CA SER A 7 -4.90 62.02 24.62
C SER A 7 -4.80 61.94 23.09
N ASN A 8 -3.95 62.77 22.46
CA ASN A 8 -3.65 62.66 21.03
C ASN A 8 -2.81 61.43 20.70
N LEU A 9 -1.87 61.03 21.57
CA LEU A 9 -1.06 59.81 21.39
C LEU A 9 -1.89 58.54 21.56
N GLU A 10 -2.80 58.49 22.55
CA GLU A 10 -3.71 57.37 22.78
C GLU A 10 -4.69 57.18 21.63
N ASN A 11 -5.24 58.28 21.08
CA ASN A 11 -6.11 58.24 19.91
C ASN A 11 -5.34 57.93 18.61
N GLN A 12 -4.11 58.45 18.44
CA GLN A 12 -3.24 58.08 17.32
C GLN A 12 -2.81 56.62 17.37
N ILE A 13 -2.51 56.07 18.55
CA ILE A 13 -2.18 54.64 18.72
C ILE A 13 -3.42 53.79 18.43
N ARG A 14 -4.60 54.17 18.91
CA ARG A 14 -5.86 53.47 18.66
C ARG A 14 -6.28 53.48 17.19
N ASP A 15 -6.10 54.61 16.48
CA ASP A 15 -6.42 54.73 15.05
C ASP A 15 -5.33 54.13 14.14
N THR A 16 -4.05 54.19 14.54
CA THR A 16 -2.97 53.48 13.83
C THR A 16 -3.11 51.97 14.00
N ILE A 17 -3.56 51.50 15.17
CA ILE A 17 -3.88 50.09 15.42
C ILE A 17 -5.11 49.67 14.61
N LYS A 18 -6.20 50.47 14.59
CA LYS A 18 -7.39 50.22 13.75
C LYS A 18 -7.07 50.18 12.25
N ASN A 19 -6.23 51.09 11.75
CA ASN A 19 -5.84 51.12 10.33
C ASN A 19 -4.77 50.07 9.97
N ALA A 20 -3.92 49.66 10.92
CA ALA A 20 -2.98 48.55 10.74
C ALA A 20 -3.67 47.16 10.72
N PHE A 21 -4.91 47.07 11.22
CA PHE A 21 -5.75 45.86 11.06
C PHE A 21 -6.34 45.72 9.65
N ASP A 22 -6.42 46.80 8.86
CA ASP A 22 -6.95 46.78 7.48
C ASP A 22 -5.85 46.59 6.42
N VAL A 23 -4.57 46.81 6.74
CA VAL A 23 -3.48 46.83 5.74
C VAL A 23 -2.26 46.01 6.22
N ILE A 24 -2.40 44.68 6.26
CA ILE A 24 -1.23 43.76 6.20
C ILE A 24 -1.51 42.68 5.16
N ASP A 25 -1.28 43.08 3.91
CA ASP A 25 -0.80 42.32 2.76
C ASP A 25 -1.02 40.78 2.76
N PHE A 26 -2.25 40.38 2.38
CA PHE A 26 -2.71 39.00 2.21
C PHE A 26 -1.91 38.17 1.18
N ALA A 27 -1.12 38.79 0.31
CA ALA A 27 -0.42 38.10 -0.78
C ALA A 27 0.86 37.38 -0.35
N LYS A 28 1.54 37.84 0.72
CA LYS A 28 2.81 37.27 1.18
C LYS A 28 2.62 36.10 2.15
N ILE A 29 1.65 36.23 3.07
CA ILE A 29 1.30 35.18 4.04
C ILE A 29 0.69 33.96 3.34
N LYS A 30 -0.11 34.17 2.27
CA LYS A 30 -0.69 33.07 1.48
C LYS A 30 0.38 32.23 0.77
N LYS A 31 1.55 32.80 0.46
CA LYS A 31 2.64 32.10 -0.24
C LYS A 31 3.48 31.25 0.73
N ASP A 32 3.85 31.81 1.88
CA ASP A 32 4.64 31.09 2.88
C ASP A 32 3.85 29.97 3.57
N ILE A 33 2.53 30.12 3.72
CA ILE A 33 1.64 29.06 4.23
C ILE A 33 1.47 27.94 3.19
N ASP A 34 1.36 28.27 1.90
CA ASP A 34 1.21 27.25 0.84
C ASP A 34 2.51 26.45 0.66
N ASP A 35 3.67 27.09 0.75
CA ASP A 35 4.97 26.43 0.66
C ASP A 35 5.22 25.50 1.87
N LYS A 36 4.88 25.92 3.09
CA LYS A 36 5.05 25.10 4.32
C LYS A 36 4.00 23.99 4.43
N ALA A 37 2.78 24.22 3.95
CA ALA A 37 1.76 23.18 3.82
C ALA A 37 2.16 22.14 2.77
N GLN A 38 2.72 22.56 1.63
CA GLN A 38 3.24 21.63 0.62
C GLN A 38 4.45 20.83 1.11
N GLU A 39 5.32 21.42 1.94
CA GLU A 39 6.46 20.74 2.56
C GLU A 39 6.00 19.69 3.59
N THR A 40 5.02 20.05 4.44
CA THR A 40 4.44 19.12 5.43
C THR A 40 3.65 17.98 4.77
N VAL A 41 2.92 18.28 3.69
CA VAL A 41 2.23 17.28 2.85
C VAL A 41 3.24 16.39 2.11
N ARG A 42 4.38 16.93 1.66
CA ARG A 42 5.46 16.13 1.08
C ARG A 42 6.12 15.22 2.09
N GLU A 43 6.42 15.71 3.29
CA GLU A 43 7.01 14.88 4.35
C GLU A 43 6.07 13.77 4.81
N THR A 44 4.78 14.06 5.01
CA THR A 44 3.78 13.02 5.32
C THR A 44 3.63 12.05 4.16
N ARG A 45 3.52 12.52 2.91
CA ARG A 45 3.46 11.66 1.72
C ARG A 45 4.69 10.76 1.62
N ASN A 46 5.89 11.27 1.86
CA ASN A 46 7.13 10.49 1.83
C ASN A 46 7.17 9.45 2.96
N LYS A 47 6.77 9.82 4.19
CA LYS A 47 6.62 8.85 5.30
C LYS A 47 5.60 7.75 4.98
N PHE A 48 4.52 8.06 4.25
CA PHE A 48 3.53 7.07 3.82
C PHE A 48 4.00 6.22 2.61
N VAL A 49 4.80 6.78 1.70
CA VAL A 49 5.45 6.04 0.59
C VAL A 49 6.51 5.08 1.13
N ASP A 50 7.31 5.48 2.11
CA ASP A 50 8.29 4.60 2.76
C ASP A 50 7.59 3.47 3.53
N LYS A 51 6.49 3.79 4.22
CA LYS A 51 5.68 2.76 4.92
C LYS A 51 5.04 1.80 3.93
N SER A 52 4.51 2.29 2.80
CA SER A 52 3.91 1.42 1.77
C SER A 52 4.96 0.54 1.08
N GLN A 53 6.16 1.05 0.80
CA GLN A 53 7.27 0.26 0.28
C GLN A 53 7.78 -0.78 1.30
N TYR A 54 7.80 -0.45 2.59
CA TYR A 54 8.12 -1.40 3.66
C TYR A 54 7.07 -2.51 3.77
N PHE A 55 5.79 -2.17 3.69
CA PHE A 55 4.69 -3.15 3.64
C PHE A 55 4.74 -4.02 2.39
N ASP A 56 5.03 -3.46 1.21
CA ASP A 56 5.11 -4.18 -0.06
C ASP A 56 6.30 -5.17 -0.08
N LYS A 57 7.42 -4.78 0.54
CA LYS A 57 8.59 -5.66 0.76
C LYS A 57 8.27 -6.77 1.76
N LYS A 58 7.60 -6.45 2.87
CA LYS A 58 7.16 -7.43 3.88
C LYS A 58 6.14 -8.43 3.31
N ILE A 59 5.23 -7.97 2.46
CA ILE A 59 4.27 -8.82 1.75
C ILE A 59 4.99 -9.73 0.75
N LYS A 60 5.94 -9.23 -0.03
CA LYS A 60 6.77 -10.06 -0.92
C LYS A 60 7.55 -11.13 -0.16
N ASP A 61 8.13 -10.79 0.99
CA ASP A 61 8.88 -11.73 1.81
C ASP A 61 7.96 -12.76 2.51
N GLU A 62 6.77 -12.35 2.96
CA GLU A 62 5.75 -13.28 3.49
C GLU A 62 5.20 -14.21 2.41
N LEU A 63 4.98 -13.73 1.19
CA LEU A 63 4.54 -14.56 0.05
C LEU A 63 5.60 -15.59 -0.30
N LYS A 64 6.87 -15.17 -0.42
CA LYS A 64 8.00 -16.06 -0.67
C LYS A 64 8.13 -17.15 0.41
N ASN A 65 7.96 -16.78 1.68
CA ASN A 65 7.99 -17.71 2.80
C ASN A 65 6.76 -18.63 2.83
N ARG A 66 5.56 -18.17 2.45
CA ARG A 66 4.36 -19.02 2.37
C ARG A 66 4.39 -19.99 1.19
N TYR A 67 4.90 -19.60 0.03
CA TYR A 67 5.13 -20.54 -1.08
C TYR A 67 6.11 -21.65 -0.68
N LYS A 68 7.13 -21.30 0.12
CA LYS A 68 8.06 -22.26 0.72
C LYS A 68 7.40 -23.15 1.79
N ASN A 69 6.43 -22.64 2.53
CA ASN A 69 5.67 -23.40 3.53
C ASN A 69 4.58 -24.29 2.90
N ILE A 70 3.98 -23.91 1.77
CA ILE A 70 3.07 -24.77 0.98
C ILE A 70 3.80 -26.02 0.48
N ALA A 71 5.10 -25.91 0.17
CA ALA A 71 5.98 -27.05 -0.10
C ALA A 71 6.01 -28.08 1.05
N ASN A 72 5.81 -27.62 2.29
CA ASN A 72 5.90 -28.42 3.51
C ASN A 72 4.53 -28.97 3.99
N VAL A 73 3.40 -28.47 3.47
CA VAL A 73 2.04 -28.89 3.89
C VAL A 73 1.56 -30.12 3.11
N VAL A 74 2.18 -30.48 1.98
CA VAL A 74 1.92 -31.77 1.33
C VAL A 74 2.79 -32.83 2.01
N PRO A 75 2.21 -33.85 2.68
CA PRO A 75 3.01 -34.88 3.33
C PRO A 75 3.87 -35.59 2.29
N LYS A 76 5.19 -35.51 2.46
CA LYS A 76 6.20 -36.33 1.75
C LYS A 76 5.82 -37.79 1.93
N SER A 77 5.10 -38.33 0.96
CA SER A 77 4.84 -39.77 0.87
C SER A 77 5.11 -40.17 -0.57
N GLU A 78 6.36 -40.58 -0.82
CA GLU A 78 6.84 -41.06 -2.12
C GLU A 78 5.91 -42.13 -2.74
N ASN A 79 5.12 -42.84 -1.92
CA ASN A 79 4.18 -43.87 -2.33
C ASN A 79 2.84 -43.33 -2.88
N LYS A 80 2.37 -42.12 -2.52
CA LYS A 80 1.04 -41.63 -2.96
C LYS A 80 1.07 -40.95 -4.34
N ILE A 81 2.24 -40.53 -4.81
CA ILE A 81 2.39 -39.75 -6.04
C ILE A 81 2.55 -40.62 -7.28
N GLN A 82 3.06 -41.85 -7.12
CA GLN A 82 3.27 -42.79 -8.22
C GLN A 82 1.99 -43.08 -9.03
N LYS A 83 0.80 -42.95 -8.42
CA LYS A 83 -0.48 -43.10 -9.14
C LYS A 83 -0.75 -42.01 -10.18
N TYR A 84 -0.07 -40.88 -10.09
CA TYR A 84 -0.19 -39.74 -11.00
C TYR A 84 0.94 -39.71 -12.05
N ILE A 85 1.81 -40.73 -12.07
CA ILE A 85 2.94 -40.84 -12.99
C ILE A 85 2.80 -42.15 -13.76
N ALA A 86 2.87 -42.11 -15.09
CA ALA A 86 2.82 -43.32 -15.88
C ALA A 86 4.00 -44.24 -15.59
N LYS A 87 3.71 -45.49 -15.16
CA LYS A 87 4.74 -46.53 -14.92
C LYS A 87 5.56 -46.87 -16.17
N ARG A 88 4.92 -46.80 -17.35
CA ARG A 88 5.55 -47.05 -18.65
C ARG A 88 5.25 -45.89 -19.60
N PRO A 89 6.12 -44.89 -19.72
CA PRO A 89 5.87 -43.73 -20.57
C PRO A 89 5.94 -44.11 -22.05
N VAL A 90 5.03 -43.53 -22.83
CA VAL A 90 4.94 -43.70 -24.28
C VAL A 90 6.28 -43.37 -24.93
N GLY A 91 6.75 -44.26 -25.81
CA GLY A 91 8.03 -44.14 -26.50
C GLY A 91 9.19 -44.90 -25.87
N SER A 92 9.03 -45.51 -24.69
CA SER A 92 10.06 -46.36 -24.09
C SER A 92 10.28 -47.66 -24.88
N ILE A 93 9.20 -48.35 -25.22
CA ILE A 93 9.24 -49.61 -25.97
C ILE A 93 9.08 -49.34 -27.46
N SER A 94 8.02 -48.62 -27.84
CA SER A 94 7.74 -48.30 -29.24
C SER A 94 8.86 -47.48 -29.90
N GLY A 95 9.51 -46.56 -29.18
CA GLY A 95 10.64 -45.80 -29.71
C GLY A 95 11.83 -46.68 -30.05
N THR A 96 12.11 -47.69 -29.20
CA THR A 96 13.18 -48.67 -29.44
C THR A 96 12.87 -49.54 -30.66
N LEU A 97 11.63 -50.01 -30.80
CA LEU A 97 11.20 -50.78 -31.97
C LEU A 97 11.31 -49.97 -33.27
N TYR A 98 10.79 -48.74 -33.30
CA TYR A 98 10.88 -47.88 -34.49
C TYR A 98 12.33 -47.58 -34.89
N THR A 99 13.23 -47.37 -33.93
CA THR A 99 14.64 -47.15 -34.23
C THR A 99 15.33 -48.41 -34.74
N ILE A 100 15.10 -49.58 -34.13
CA ILE A 100 15.73 -50.84 -34.56
C ILE A 100 15.24 -51.22 -35.97
N PHE A 101 13.92 -51.37 -36.16
CA PHE A 101 13.37 -51.77 -37.46
C PHE A 101 13.64 -50.74 -38.55
N GLY A 102 13.53 -49.45 -38.25
CA GLY A 102 13.85 -48.39 -39.20
C GLY A 102 15.34 -48.40 -39.59
N SER A 103 16.26 -48.57 -38.63
CA SER A 103 17.69 -48.60 -38.93
C SER A 103 18.10 -49.82 -39.76
N ILE A 104 17.55 -51.00 -39.45
CA ILE A 104 17.81 -52.24 -40.20
C ILE A 104 17.26 -52.10 -41.63
N LEU A 105 16.01 -51.67 -41.77
CA LEU A 105 15.38 -51.51 -43.08
C LEU A 105 16.08 -50.44 -43.93
N SER A 106 16.49 -49.33 -43.30
CA SER A 106 17.27 -48.28 -43.98
C SER A 106 18.65 -48.79 -44.43
N GLY A 107 19.31 -49.63 -43.64
CA GLY A 107 20.59 -50.23 -44.01
C GLY A 107 20.47 -51.16 -45.21
N ILE A 108 19.48 -52.06 -45.19
CA ILE A 108 19.21 -52.99 -46.30
C ILE A 108 18.87 -52.23 -47.58
N LEU A 109 17.95 -51.25 -47.51
CA LEU A 109 17.58 -50.44 -48.66
C LEU A 109 18.74 -49.60 -49.20
N GLY A 110 19.60 -49.06 -48.33
CA GLY A 110 20.79 -48.33 -48.74
C GLY A 110 21.77 -49.20 -49.52
N ILE A 111 22.05 -50.42 -49.04
CA ILE A 111 22.91 -51.38 -49.76
C ILE A 111 22.28 -51.77 -51.11
N LEU A 112 20.97 -52.02 -51.14
CA LEU A 112 20.25 -52.34 -52.38
C LEU A 112 20.35 -51.19 -53.40
N ILE A 113 20.14 -49.95 -52.98
CA ILE A 113 20.26 -48.78 -53.86
C ILE A 113 21.69 -48.66 -54.41
N ILE A 114 22.71 -48.76 -53.57
CA ILE A 114 24.12 -48.68 -54.00
C ILE A 114 24.44 -49.81 -55.00
N SER A 115 24.06 -51.05 -54.69
CA SER A 115 24.32 -52.20 -55.55
C SER A 115 23.61 -52.08 -56.91
N TYR A 116 22.35 -51.62 -56.91
CA TYR A 116 21.57 -51.41 -58.13
C TYR A 116 22.11 -50.23 -58.95
N SER A 117 22.57 -49.15 -58.31
CA SER A 117 23.23 -48.04 -58.99
C SER A 117 24.53 -48.46 -59.68
N ILE A 118 25.37 -49.26 -59.01
CA ILE A 118 26.61 -49.80 -59.61
C ILE A 118 26.27 -50.66 -60.85
N LEU A 119 25.24 -51.50 -60.77
CA LEU A 119 24.81 -52.34 -61.90
C LEU A 119 24.30 -51.52 -63.09
N ILE A 120 23.59 -50.41 -62.84
CA ILE A 120 23.15 -49.50 -63.91
C ILE A 120 24.35 -48.80 -64.56
N SER A 121 25.38 -48.43 -63.80
CA SER A 121 26.57 -47.73 -64.32
C SER A 121 27.39 -48.55 -65.33
N PHE A 122 27.31 -49.88 -65.31
CA PHE A 122 27.99 -50.74 -66.27
C PHE A 122 27.21 -50.94 -67.58
N LYS A 123 25.96 -50.47 -67.69
CA LYS A 123 25.15 -50.58 -68.91
C LYS A 123 25.29 -49.33 -69.77
N SER A 124 25.44 -49.51 -71.09
CA SER A 124 25.60 -48.41 -72.05
C SER A 124 24.32 -47.62 -72.33
N GLU A 125 23.15 -48.21 -72.08
CA GLU A 125 21.85 -47.58 -72.30
C GLU A 125 21.10 -47.35 -70.98
N PHE A 126 20.75 -46.09 -70.74
CA PHE A 126 20.00 -45.68 -69.56
C PHE A 126 18.50 -45.70 -69.83
N LEU A 127 17.81 -46.74 -69.35
CA LEU A 127 16.36 -46.87 -69.51
C LEU A 127 15.59 -46.06 -68.46
N MET A 128 14.50 -45.41 -68.87
CA MET A 128 13.60 -44.65 -67.98
C MET A 128 13.04 -45.51 -66.82
N SER A 129 12.87 -46.82 -67.03
CA SER A 129 12.43 -47.77 -65.99
C SER A 129 13.39 -47.85 -64.80
N ASN A 130 14.70 -47.61 -65.01
CA ASN A 130 15.70 -47.59 -63.95
C ASN A 130 15.51 -46.38 -63.01
N LEU A 131 15.12 -45.21 -63.56
CA LEU A 131 14.81 -44.03 -62.75
C LEU A 131 13.58 -44.25 -61.87
N ILE A 132 12.53 -44.84 -62.44
CA ILE A 132 11.29 -45.13 -61.70
C ILE A 132 11.59 -46.11 -60.56
N SER A 133 12.37 -47.16 -60.83
CA SER A 133 12.77 -48.15 -59.83
C SER A 133 13.62 -47.53 -58.71
N LEU A 134 14.58 -46.66 -59.05
CA LEU A 134 15.36 -45.89 -58.07
C LEU A 134 14.43 -45.01 -57.21
N GLY A 135 13.50 -44.30 -57.84
CA GLY A 135 12.56 -43.40 -57.16
C GLY A 135 11.70 -44.11 -56.12
N ILE A 136 11.22 -45.32 -56.43
CA ILE A 136 10.46 -46.16 -55.49
C ILE A 136 11.35 -46.57 -54.30
N LEU A 137 12.57 -47.05 -54.56
CA LEU A 137 13.51 -47.43 -53.51
C LEU A 137 13.90 -46.26 -52.60
N PHE A 138 14.14 -45.08 -53.18
CA PHE A 138 14.39 -43.85 -52.41
C PHE A 138 13.18 -43.43 -51.57
N SER A 139 11.96 -43.65 -52.05
CA SER A 139 10.73 -43.36 -51.28
C SER A 139 10.62 -44.27 -50.06
N PHE A 140 10.91 -45.57 -50.20
CA PHE A 140 10.97 -46.50 -49.07
C PHE A 140 12.10 -46.16 -48.10
N LEU A 141 13.28 -45.77 -48.61
CA LEU A 141 14.40 -45.33 -47.79
C LEU A 141 14.03 -44.08 -46.97
N ALA A 142 13.37 -43.09 -47.60
CA ALA A 142 12.89 -41.89 -46.94
C ALA A 142 11.86 -42.22 -45.84
N ALA A 143 10.90 -43.11 -46.13
CA ALA A 143 9.92 -43.57 -45.13
C ALA A 143 10.59 -44.29 -43.94
N SER A 144 11.56 -45.15 -44.22
CA SER A 144 12.34 -45.85 -43.18
C SER A 144 13.18 -44.90 -42.32
N GLY A 145 13.80 -43.90 -42.95
CA GLY A 145 14.49 -42.81 -42.27
C GLY A 145 13.56 -42.02 -41.35
N ALA A 146 12.35 -41.70 -41.82
CA ALA A 146 11.33 -41.01 -41.02
C ALA A 146 10.90 -41.83 -39.79
N PHE A 147 10.72 -43.14 -39.92
CA PHE A 147 10.46 -44.03 -38.79
C PHE A 147 11.61 -44.03 -37.77
N THR A 148 12.86 -44.07 -38.24
CA THR A 148 14.04 -44.02 -37.38
C THR A 148 14.10 -42.71 -36.59
N LEU A 149 13.91 -41.57 -37.27
CA LEU A 149 13.87 -40.25 -36.64
C LEU A 149 12.73 -40.14 -35.62
N ARG A 150 11.55 -40.68 -35.94
CA ARG A 150 10.41 -40.74 -35.02
C ARG A 150 10.74 -41.58 -33.78
N GLY A 151 11.37 -42.74 -33.94
CA GLY A 151 11.83 -43.59 -32.83
C GLY A 151 12.82 -42.88 -31.91
N ILE A 152 13.81 -42.18 -32.48
CA ILE A 152 14.78 -41.39 -31.73
C ILE A 152 14.08 -40.29 -30.92
N ASN A 153 13.12 -39.58 -31.52
CA ASN A 153 12.39 -38.52 -30.84
C ASN A 153 11.54 -39.03 -29.67
N LEU A 154 10.88 -40.19 -29.85
CA LEU A 154 10.13 -40.87 -28.79
C LEU A 154 11.04 -41.28 -27.63
N ARG A 155 12.20 -41.88 -27.92
CA ARG A 155 13.18 -42.29 -26.91
C ARG A 155 13.76 -41.09 -26.15
N LYS A 156 14.07 -39.99 -26.86
CA LYS A 156 14.53 -38.73 -26.24
C LYS A 156 13.47 -38.17 -25.29
N ARG A 157 12.18 -38.22 -25.64
CA ARG A 157 11.08 -37.78 -24.77
C ARG A 157 10.96 -38.68 -23.54
N ALA A 158 10.99 -40.00 -23.72
CA ALA A 158 10.94 -40.95 -22.61
C ALA A 158 12.11 -40.75 -21.63
N LYS A 159 13.31 -40.41 -22.14
CA LYS A 159 14.46 -40.03 -21.30
C LYS A 159 14.17 -38.76 -20.49
N ARG A 160 13.70 -37.69 -21.12
CA ARG A 160 13.35 -36.43 -20.44
C ARG A 160 12.27 -36.62 -19.38
N PHE A 161 11.26 -37.44 -19.66
CA PHE A 161 10.25 -37.79 -18.67
C PHE A 161 10.84 -38.38 -17.39
N LYS A 162 11.80 -39.31 -17.51
CA LYS A 162 12.49 -39.88 -16.34
C LYS A 162 13.26 -38.82 -15.56
N GLU A 163 13.91 -37.87 -16.25
CA GLU A 163 14.59 -36.74 -15.59
C GLU A 163 13.59 -35.84 -14.84
N TYR A 164 12.45 -35.49 -15.46
CA TYR A 164 11.41 -34.69 -14.81
C TYR A 164 10.84 -35.38 -13.57
N VAL A 165 10.58 -36.69 -13.66
CA VAL A 165 10.13 -37.51 -12.53
C VAL A 165 11.18 -37.56 -11.41
N LYS A 166 12.46 -37.66 -11.75
CA LYS A 166 13.56 -37.64 -10.77
C LYS A 166 13.64 -36.30 -10.03
N LEU A 167 13.39 -35.19 -10.72
CA LEU A 167 13.40 -33.84 -10.13
C LEU A 167 12.19 -33.57 -9.25
N LEU A 168 11.05 -34.21 -9.52
CA LEU A 168 9.89 -34.10 -8.66
C LEU A 168 10.19 -34.60 -7.24
N ARG A 169 11.14 -35.54 -7.01
CA ARG A 169 11.62 -35.97 -5.67
C ARG A 169 10.50 -36.22 -4.63
N GLY A 170 9.36 -36.73 -5.07
CA GLY A 170 8.20 -36.94 -4.19
C GLY A 170 7.40 -35.68 -3.84
N ASN A 171 7.65 -34.55 -4.51
CA ASN A 171 6.81 -33.35 -4.49
C ASN A 171 5.74 -33.45 -5.57
N SER A 172 4.57 -32.88 -5.31
CA SER A 172 3.44 -32.87 -6.24
C SER A 172 3.40 -31.63 -7.15
N TYR A 173 4.42 -30.77 -7.10
CA TYR A 173 4.63 -29.63 -8.01
C TYR A 173 6.13 -29.33 -8.15
N CYS A 174 6.52 -28.61 -9.20
CA CYS A 174 7.89 -28.15 -9.42
C CYS A 174 7.94 -26.89 -10.30
N SER A 175 9.04 -26.13 -10.20
CA SER A 175 9.27 -24.99 -11.09
C SER A 175 9.67 -25.45 -12.49
N ILE A 176 9.10 -24.81 -13.51
CA ILE A 176 9.47 -25.06 -14.91
C ILE A 176 10.90 -24.61 -15.19
N SER A 177 11.40 -23.58 -14.49
CA SER A 177 12.79 -23.13 -14.64
C SER A 177 13.79 -24.19 -14.16
N GLU A 178 13.50 -24.86 -13.05
CA GLU A 178 14.34 -25.93 -12.49
C GLU A 178 14.34 -27.15 -13.42
N LEU A 179 13.18 -27.52 -13.96
CA LEU A 179 13.09 -28.58 -14.97
C LEU A 179 13.91 -28.25 -16.21
N ALA A 180 13.83 -27.00 -16.68
CA ALA A 180 14.52 -26.52 -17.87
C ALA A 180 16.05 -26.51 -17.70
N GLU A 181 16.54 -26.09 -16.55
CA GLU A 181 17.96 -26.11 -16.19
C GLU A 181 18.51 -27.54 -16.20
N ALA A 182 17.80 -28.46 -15.54
CA ALA A 182 18.23 -29.86 -15.44
C ALA A 182 18.32 -30.58 -16.78
N VAL A 183 17.42 -30.30 -17.73
CA VAL A 183 17.48 -30.89 -19.09
C VAL A 183 18.22 -30.02 -20.10
N ARG A 184 18.80 -28.88 -19.67
CA ARG A 184 19.48 -27.88 -20.51
C ARG A 184 18.64 -27.45 -21.71
N LYS A 185 17.39 -27.04 -21.46
CA LYS A 185 16.45 -26.53 -22.46
C LYS A 185 15.86 -25.19 -22.03
N LYS A 186 15.22 -24.49 -22.98
CA LYS A 186 14.48 -23.25 -22.69
C LYS A 186 13.15 -23.58 -21.99
N ASN A 187 12.67 -22.72 -21.10
CA ASN A 187 11.37 -22.89 -20.40
C ASN A 187 10.23 -23.18 -21.39
N LYS A 188 10.15 -22.40 -22.50
CA LYS A 188 9.15 -22.59 -23.56
C LYS A 188 9.18 -23.99 -24.19
N PHE A 189 10.37 -24.60 -24.31
CA PHE A 189 10.49 -25.98 -24.79
C PHE A 189 9.93 -26.96 -23.75
N VAL A 190 10.29 -26.80 -22.48
CA VAL A 190 9.81 -27.67 -21.39
C VAL A 190 8.30 -27.59 -21.25
N VAL A 191 7.70 -26.39 -21.32
CA VAL A 191 6.23 -26.22 -21.31
C VAL A 191 5.58 -27.05 -22.42
N LYS A 192 6.07 -26.92 -23.67
CA LYS A 192 5.55 -27.69 -24.81
C LYS A 192 5.72 -29.19 -24.62
N ASP A 193 6.87 -29.61 -24.09
CA ASP A 193 7.18 -31.02 -23.87
C ASP A 193 6.31 -31.63 -22.76
N LEU A 194 6.09 -30.90 -21.65
CA LEU A 194 5.18 -31.29 -20.57
C LEU A 194 3.73 -31.35 -21.04
N ARG A 195 3.24 -30.35 -21.78
CA ARG A 195 1.91 -30.40 -22.43
C ARG A 195 1.76 -31.66 -23.27
N LYS A 196 2.77 -31.97 -24.09
CA LYS A 196 2.73 -33.18 -24.91
C LYS A 196 2.78 -34.47 -24.07
N MET A 197 3.46 -34.46 -22.93
CA MET A 197 3.48 -35.59 -22.00
C MET A 197 2.14 -35.77 -21.27
N ILE A 198 1.44 -34.67 -20.95
CA ILE A 198 0.07 -34.71 -20.41
C ILE A 198 -0.88 -35.32 -21.45
N GLU A 199 -0.86 -34.81 -22.69
CA GLU A 199 -1.66 -35.35 -23.80
C GLU A 199 -1.42 -36.85 -24.05
N LEU A 200 -0.19 -37.32 -23.86
CA LEU A 200 0.20 -38.73 -24.03
C LEU A 200 -0.08 -39.57 -22.76
N ASN A 201 -0.83 -39.05 -21.79
CA ASN A 201 -1.14 -39.70 -20.52
C ASN A 201 0.11 -40.13 -19.72
N MET A 202 1.25 -39.46 -19.94
CA MET A 202 2.46 -39.68 -19.15
C MET A 202 2.34 -39.00 -17.77
N PHE A 203 1.63 -37.87 -17.72
CA PHE A 203 1.17 -37.19 -16.50
C PHE A 203 -0.35 -36.99 -16.58
N PRO A 204 -1.16 -38.01 -16.22
CA PRO A 204 -2.61 -38.01 -16.50
C PRO A 204 -3.40 -36.86 -15.86
N GLN A 205 -2.91 -36.32 -14.74
CA GLN A 205 -3.53 -35.21 -14.02
C GLN A 205 -2.58 -33.99 -13.95
N GLY A 206 -1.60 -33.93 -14.86
CA GLY A 206 -0.63 -32.84 -14.88
C GLY A 206 -1.25 -31.53 -15.35
N HIS A 207 -0.95 -30.45 -14.65
CA HIS A 207 -1.38 -29.08 -14.97
C HIS A 207 -0.17 -28.16 -15.03
N ILE A 208 -0.30 -27.09 -15.81
CA ILE A 208 0.68 -25.99 -15.89
C ILE A 208 -0.09 -24.72 -15.61
N ASP A 209 0.45 -23.84 -14.76
CA ASP A 209 -0.17 -22.55 -14.47
C ASP A 209 -0.18 -21.63 -15.71
N ASP A 210 -1.07 -20.64 -15.71
CA ASP A 210 -1.23 -19.71 -16.84
C ASP A 210 0.05 -18.91 -17.12
N LYS A 211 0.83 -18.61 -16.08
CA LYS A 211 2.11 -17.90 -16.18
C LYS A 211 3.27 -18.82 -16.62
N GLN A 212 3.02 -20.11 -16.84
CA GLN A 212 4.02 -21.10 -17.26
C GLN A 212 5.27 -21.14 -16.37
N THR A 213 5.06 -20.95 -15.07
CA THR A 213 6.12 -20.92 -14.05
C THR A 213 6.19 -22.25 -13.29
N TYR A 214 5.06 -22.92 -13.10
CA TYR A 214 4.94 -24.14 -12.29
C TYR A 214 4.22 -25.27 -13.03
N PHE A 215 4.74 -26.48 -12.86
CA PHE A 215 4.06 -27.72 -13.23
C PHE A 215 3.53 -28.40 -11.97
N MET A 216 2.29 -28.86 -12.02
CA MET A 216 1.57 -29.49 -10.90
C MET A 216 1.13 -30.87 -11.34
N LEU A 217 1.35 -31.87 -10.51
CA LEU A 217 1.27 -33.27 -10.93
C LEU A 217 -0.15 -33.86 -10.86
N ASN A 218 -1.04 -33.23 -10.09
CA ASN A 218 -2.42 -33.70 -9.92
C ASN A 218 -3.41 -32.54 -9.73
N ASN A 219 -4.70 -32.87 -9.91
CA ASN A 219 -5.79 -31.91 -9.81
C ASN A 219 -5.85 -31.24 -8.43
N LYS A 220 -5.66 -31.99 -7.34
CA LYS A 220 -5.75 -31.45 -5.97
C LYS A 220 -4.75 -30.30 -5.74
N VAL A 221 -3.54 -30.44 -6.28
CA VAL A 221 -2.52 -29.39 -6.17
C VAL A 221 -2.88 -28.17 -7.03
N TYR A 222 -3.43 -28.40 -8.21
CA TYR A 222 -3.88 -27.32 -9.09
C TYR A 222 -5.04 -26.53 -8.49
N GLU A 223 -6.05 -27.20 -7.93
CA GLU A 223 -7.16 -26.54 -7.23
C GLU A 223 -6.66 -25.70 -6.04
N ASN A 224 -5.78 -26.28 -5.21
CA ASN A 224 -5.18 -25.55 -4.09
C ASN A 224 -4.42 -24.29 -4.55
N TYR A 225 -3.74 -24.37 -5.71
CA TYR A 225 -3.07 -23.21 -6.31
C TYR A 225 -4.08 -22.14 -6.75
N LEU A 226 -5.17 -22.53 -7.44
CA LEU A 226 -6.21 -21.60 -7.87
C LEU A 226 -6.87 -20.89 -6.68
N THR A 227 -7.26 -21.63 -5.64
CA THR A 227 -7.83 -21.05 -4.41
C THR A 227 -6.85 -20.07 -3.76
N SER A 228 -5.57 -20.43 -3.69
CA SER A 228 -4.54 -19.54 -3.13
C SER A 228 -4.40 -18.25 -3.93
N GLN A 229 -4.42 -18.33 -5.26
CA GLN A 229 -4.35 -17.16 -6.14
C GLN A 229 -5.59 -16.27 -6.04
N GLU A 230 -6.78 -16.85 -5.94
CA GLU A 230 -8.02 -16.10 -5.75
C GLU A 230 -8.02 -15.37 -4.39
N SER A 231 -7.58 -16.04 -3.33
CA SER A 231 -7.46 -15.44 -1.98
C SER A 231 -6.48 -14.27 -1.94
N LEU A 232 -5.43 -14.31 -2.78
CA LEU A 232 -4.49 -13.21 -2.93
C LEU A 232 -5.12 -12.04 -3.67
N LYS A 233 -5.84 -12.33 -4.75
CA LYS A 233 -6.54 -11.31 -5.53
C LYS A 233 -7.58 -10.57 -4.68
N LYS A 234 -8.41 -11.29 -3.93
CA LYS A 234 -9.42 -10.69 -3.03
C LYS A 234 -8.78 -9.78 -1.98
N ARG A 235 -7.71 -10.24 -1.33
CA ARG A 235 -6.98 -9.41 -0.35
C ARG A 235 -6.43 -8.13 -0.95
N ASN A 236 -5.83 -8.21 -2.14
CA ASN A 236 -5.31 -7.04 -2.83
C ASN A 236 -6.45 -6.07 -3.21
N GLU A 237 -7.59 -6.58 -3.66
CA GLU A 237 -8.77 -5.77 -3.96
C GLU A 237 -9.34 -5.10 -2.70
N ASP A 238 -9.42 -5.81 -1.57
CA ASP A 238 -9.87 -5.26 -0.29
C ASP A 238 -8.91 -4.21 0.27
N GLU A 239 -7.59 -4.41 0.12
CA GLU A 239 -6.58 -3.42 0.47
C GLU A 239 -6.68 -2.17 -0.41
N LEU A 240 -6.94 -2.33 -1.71
CA LEU A 240 -7.15 -1.21 -2.63
C LEU A 240 -8.40 -0.41 -2.25
N LYS A 241 -9.51 -1.09 -1.95
CA LYS A 241 -10.74 -0.46 -1.46
C LYS A 241 -10.53 0.33 -0.18
N LYS A 242 -9.82 -0.25 0.81
CA LYS A 242 -9.46 0.46 2.04
C LYS A 242 -8.60 1.69 1.76
N GLN A 243 -7.65 1.61 0.83
CA GLN A 243 -6.85 2.77 0.42
C GLN A 243 -7.70 3.84 -0.28
N GLU A 244 -8.68 3.45 -1.10
CA GLU A 244 -9.61 4.39 -1.74
C GLU A 244 -10.55 5.05 -0.73
N GLU A 245 -11.04 4.30 0.26
CA GLU A 245 -11.84 4.85 1.37
C GLU A 245 -11.03 5.84 2.20
N LEU A 246 -9.78 5.51 2.54
CA LEU A 246 -8.87 6.43 3.24
C LEU A 246 -8.58 7.68 2.40
N LYS A 247 -8.45 7.55 1.07
CA LYS A 247 -8.28 8.71 0.17
C LYS A 247 -9.53 9.57 0.09
N LYS A 248 -10.72 8.97 0.09
CA LYS A 248 -11.99 9.72 0.14
C LYS A 248 -12.14 10.47 1.46
N ASP A 249 -11.78 9.84 2.57
CA ASP A 249 -11.78 10.47 3.90
C ASP A 249 -10.75 11.60 4.02
N PHE A 250 -9.62 11.48 3.33
CA PHE A 250 -8.57 12.52 3.27
C PHE A 250 -8.96 13.72 2.40
N ASN A 251 -9.75 13.50 1.35
CA ASN A 251 -10.19 14.54 0.43
C ASN A 251 -11.49 15.25 0.86
N ASP A 252 -12.03 14.92 2.03
CA ASP A 252 -13.12 15.69 2.62
C ASP A 252 -12.58 17.05 3.09
N PRO A 253 -12.98 18.17 2.43
CA PRO A 253 -12.43 19.48 2.71
C PRO A 253 -12.67 19.91 4.16
N VAL A 254 -13.77 19.49 4.78
CA VAL A 254 -14.12 19.83 6.17
C VAL A 254 -13.20 19.12 7.16
N LYS A 255 -12.88 17.84 6.90
CA LYS A 255 -11.95 17.07 7.76
C LYS A 255 -10.50 17.56 7.62
N MET A 256 -10.12 17.98 6.42
CA MET A 256 -8.80 18.57 6.19
C MET A 256 -8.65 19.89 6.96
N GLU A 257 -9.66 20.77 6.87
CA GLU A 257 -9.65 22.03 7.60
C GLU A 257 -9.67 21.81 9.11
N LEU A 258 -10.45 20.85 9.62
CA LEU A 258 -10.43 20.45 11.03
C LEU A 258 -9.02 20.04 11.48
N ARG A 259 -8.36 19.15 10.74
CA ARG A 259 -7.00 18.68 11.09
C ARG A 259 -6.00 19.83 11.14
N ASN A 260 -6.02 20.71 10.13
CA ASN A 260 -5.14 21.87 10.09
C ASN A 260 -5.37 22.80 11.29
N THR A 261 -6.63 23.07 11.64
CA THR A 261 -6.98 23.91 12.79
C THR A 261 -6.50 23.30 14.11
N ILE A 262 -6.68 22.00 14.32
CA ILE A 262 -6.20 21.29 15.51
C ILE A 262 -4.67 21.29 15.58
N GLU A 263 -3.98 21.04 14.46
CA GLU A 263 -2.52 21.01 14.39
C GLU A 263 -1.92 22.39 14.68
N MET A 264 -2.44 23.45 14.04
CA MET A 264 -2.03 24.83 14.32
C MET A 264 -2.25 25.18 15.80
N GLY A 265 -3.42 24.86 16.35
CA GLY A 265 -3.73 25.12 17.75
C GLY A 265 -2.79 24.42 18.74
N ARG A 266 -2.42 23.15 18.47
CA ARG A 266 -1.46 22.40 19.29
C ARG A 266 -0.05 22.99 19.21
N ASP A 267 0.37 23.45 18.04
CA ASP A 267 1.65 24.16 17.88
C ASP A 267 1.67 25.46 18.71
N TYR A 268 0.59 26.23 18.70
CA TYR A 268 0.46 27.42 19.56
C TYR A 268 0.54 27.09 21.04
N ILE A 269 -0.14 26.03 21.52
CA ILE A 269 -0.04 25.59 22.92
C ILE A 269 1.42 25.30 23.29
N LYS A 270 2.16 24.63 22.41
CA LYS A 270 3.57 24.31 22.62
C LYS A 270 4.41 25.59 22.73
N GLN A 271 4.28 26.52 21.77
CA GLN A 271 5.03 27.77 21.77
C GLN A 271 4.73 28.64 23.02
N ILE A 272 3.47 28.70 23.45
CA ILE A 272 3.10 29.41 24.70
C ILE A 272 3.75 28.75 25.92
N GLY A 273 3.87 27.41 25.92
CA GLY A 273 4.53 26.66 26.99
C GLY A 273 6.03 26.95 27.07
N ASP A 274 6.68 27.05 25.91
CA ASP A 274 8.09 27.42 25.80
C ASP A 274 8.33 28.85 26.32
N ILE A 275 7.42 29.79 26.01
CA ILE A 275 7.47 31.16 26.54
C ILE A 275 7.23 31.17 28.06
N SER A 276 6.21 30.45 28.55
CA SER A 276 5.88 30.36 29.98
C SER A 276 7.06 29.82 30.80
N SER A 277 7.78 28.82 30.27
CA SER A 277 8.96 28.22 30.92
C SER A 277 10.18 29.15 30.98
N SER A 278 10.21 30.21 30.16
CA SER A 278 11.31 31.18 30.11
C SER A 278 11.09 32.44 30.97
N ILE A 279 9.91 32.57 31.60
CA ILE A 279 9.53 33.76 32.38
C ILE A 279 9.49 33.40 33.87
N ASP A 280 10.39 34.00 34.66
CA ASP A 280 10.48 33.75 36.11
C ASP A 280 9.37 34.43 36.95
N LYS A 281 8.52 35.26 36.33
CA LYS A 281 7.41 35.96 37.02
C LYS A 281 6.19 35.04 37.14
N GLU A 282 5.93 34.57 38.37
CA GLU A 282 4.86 33.62 38.69
C GLU A 282 3.45 34.07 38.22
N GLU A 283 3.14 35.36 38.34
CA GLU A 283 1.84 35.91 37.90
C GLU A 283 1.57 35.73 36.41
N ILE A 284 2.59 35.91 35.57
CA ILE A 284 2.42 35.73 34.11
C ILE A 284 2.37 34.26 33.77
N SER A 285 3.22 33.43 34.37
CA SER A 285 3.18 31.99 34.13
C SER A 285 1.78 31.41 34.42
N LYS A 286 1.13 31.86 35.50
CA LYS A 286 -0.29 31.50 35.80
C LYS A 286 -1.24 31.92 34.68
N LYS A 287 -1.13 33.14 34.16
CA LYS A 287 -1.97 33.63 33.05
C LYS A 287 -1.74 32.86 31.75
N LEU A 288 -0.49 32.47 31.46
CA LEU A 288 -0.15 31.67 30.27
C LEU A 288 -0.63 30.22 30.40
N ASN A 289 -0.52 29.62 31.58
CA ASN A 289 -1.05 28.28 31.84
C ASN A 289 -2.58 28.25 31.70
N ARG A 290 -3.26 29.29 32.21
CA ARG A 290 -4.71 29.49 31.99
C ARG A 290 -5.03 29.57 30.50
N LEU A 291 -4.29 30.39 29.74
CA LEU A 291 -4.44 30.53 28.31
C LEU A 291 -4.29 29.19 27.58
N GLN A 292 -3.23 28.43 27.85
CA GLN A 292 -3.00 27.11 27.25
C GLN A 292 -4.13 26.14 27.53
N ASN A 293 -4.64 26.14 28.77
CA ASN A 293 -5.73 25.26 29.17
C ASN A 293 -7.03 25.59 28.40
N ILE A 294 -7.36 26.88 28.27
CA ILE A 294 -8.54 27.33 27.50
C ILE A 294 -8.40 26.92 26.04
N ILE A 295 -7.25 27.20 25.41
CA ILE A 295 -6.98 26.82 24.01
C ILE A 295 -7.12 25.29 23.84
N ASN A 296 -6.57 24.50 24.75
CA ASN A 296 -6.66 23.04 24.69
C ASN A 296 -8.10 22.54 24.80
N GLN A 297 -8.92 23.15 25.66
CA GLN A 297 -10.33 22.80 25.79
C GLN A 297 -11.14 23.15 24.54
N ILE A 298 -10.92 24.35 23.97
CA ILE A 298 -11.54 24.76 22.70
C ILE A 298 -11.21 23.76 21.59
N LEU A 299 -9.93 23.43 21.41
CA LEU A 299 -9.49 22.49 20.35
C LEU A 299 -10.08 21.09 20.57
N LYS A 300 -10.06 20.59 21.81
CA LYS A 300 -10.63 19.28 22.14
C LYS A 300 -12.13 19.22 21.85
N TYR A 301 -12.86 20.29 22.13
CA TYR A 301 -14.29 20.37 21.86
C TYR A 301 -14.59 20.38 20.36
N VAL A 302 -13.83 21.14 19.57
CA VAL A 302 -13.97 21.17 18.10
C VAL A 302 -13.56 19.85 17.45
N GLU A 303 -12.55 19.15 17.99
CA GLU A 303 -12.15 17.81 17.54
C GLU A 303 -13.29 16.79 17.72
N GLN A 304 -14.09 16.94 18.79
CA GLN A 304 -15.27 16.11 19.06
C GLN A 304 -16.52 16.57 18.30
N ASN A 305 -16.61 17.87 17.97
CA ASN A 305 -17.75 18.50 17.32
C ASN A 305 -17.33 19.27 16.05
N PRO A 306 -17.01 18.58 14.93
CA PRO A 306 -16.53 19.23 13.69
C PRO A 306 -17.45 20.31 13.11
N LYS A 307 -18.75 20.29 13.44
CA LYS A 307 -19.73 21.29 13.00
C LYS A 307 -19.42 22.69 13.55
N LYS A 308 -18.77 22.77 14.72
CA LYS A 308 -18.37 24.02 15.39
C LYS A 308 -17.04 24.58 14.86
N LEU A 309 -16.42 23.93 13.87
CA LEU A 309 -15.14 24.36 13.28
C LEU A 309 -15.20 25.82 12.77
N GLN A 310 -16.31 26.21 12.16
CA GLN A 310 -16.48 27.57 11.62
C GLN A 310 -16.47 28.64 12.71
N GLU A 311 -16.98 28.32 13.91
CA GLU A 311 -17.02 29.22 15.07
C GLU A 311 -15.61 29.47 15.64
N VAL A 312 -14.69 28.52 15.45
CA VAL A 312 -13.31 28.56 15.96
C VAL A 312 -12.29 28.95 14.88
N ASP A 313 -12.72 29.08 13.63
CA ASP A 313 -11.84 29.40 12.49
C ASP A 313 -11.08 30.72 12.68
N ARG A 314 -11.80 31.77 13.10
CA ARG A 314 -11.18 33.08 13.39
C ARG A 314 -10.24 33.02 14.59
N PHE A 315 -10.60 32.23 15.59
CA PHE A 315 -9.75 32.01 16.75
C PHE A 315 -8.40 31.41 16.34
N ALA A 316 -8.42 30.35 15.53
CA ALA A 316 -7.20 29.69 15.10
C ALA A 316 -6.38 30.51 14.10
N LYS A 317 -7.02 31.10 13.08
CA LYS A 317 -6.32 31.80 11.98
C LYS A 317 -5.90 33.23 12.32
N HIS A 318 -6.56 33.89 13.28
CA HIS A 318 -6.31 35.30 13.58
C HIS A 318 -5.92 35.54 15.04
N TYR A 319 -6.71 35.05 16.00
CA TYR A 319 -6.51 35.44 17.40
C TYR A 319 -5.33 34.74 18.06
N LEU A 320 -5.10 33.45 17.78
CA LEU A 320 -3.93 32.72 18.26
C LEU A 320 -2.59 33.34 17.76
N PRO A 321 -2.39 33.57 16.45
CA PRO A 321 -1.15 34.20 15.97
C PRO A 321 -0.93 35.60 16.56
N MET A 322 -1.98 36.41 16.71
CA MET A 322 -1.87 37.73 17.33
C MET A 322 -1.46 37.63 18.80
N THR A 323 -2.04 36.68 19.54
CA THR A 323 -1.69 36.43 20.95
C THR A 323 -0.24 36.01 21.07
N LEU A 324 0.21 35.06 20.23
CA LEU A 324 1.60 34.62 20.23
C LEU A 324 2.58 35.77 19.94
N LYS A 325 2.24 36.67 19.00
CA LYS A 325 3.06 37.85 18.70
C LYS A 325 3.22 38.77 19.93
N LEU A 326 2.15 38.99 20.68
CA LEU A 326 2.21 39.76 21.94
C LEU A 326 3.07 39.08 23.00
N LEU A 327 2.98 37.75 23.11
CA LEU A 327 3.79 36.96 24.05
C LEU A 327 5.28 36.96 23.71
N ASN A 328 5.62 36.87 22.42
CA ASN A 328 7.01 37.00 21.97
C ASN A 328 7.56 38.41 22.24
N ALA A 329 6.77 39.46 21.99
CA ALA A 329 7.16 40.82 22.34
C ALA A 329 7.40 40.97 23.86
N TYR A 330 6.55 40.36 24.69
CA TYR A 330 6.77 40.34 26.14
C TYR A 330 8.09 39.65 26.51
N LYS A 331 8.39 38.50 25.90
CA LYS A 331 9.64 37.76 26.11
C LYS A 331 10.86 38.61 25.73
N GLU A 332 10.85 39.22 24.54
CA GLU A 332 11.93 40.10 24.07
C GLU A 332 12.17 41.30 25.01
N LEU A 333 11.10 41.91 25.52
CA LEU A 333 11.17 43.00 26.51
C LEU A 333 11.70 42.52 27.87
N ASN A 334 11.42 41.28 28.25
CA ASN A 334 11.88 40.67 29.50
C ASN A 334 13.38 40.35 29.46
N GLU A 335 13.92 40.00 28.30
CA GLU A 335 15.34 39.69 28.09
C GLU A 335 16.24 40.93 28.01
N GLN A 336 15.66 42.15 27.92
CA GLN A 336 16.45 43.37 27.83
C GLN A 336 17.26 43.65 29.11
N PRO A 337 18.58 43.91 29.01
CA PRO A 337 19.43 44.20 30.18
C PRO A 337 19.05 45.47 30.94
N VAL A 338 18.49 46.47 30.25
CA VAL A 338 18.09 47.76 30.81
C VAL A 338 16.57 47.87 30.79
N GLN A 339 15.96 48.00 31.97
CA GLN A 339 14.51 48.08 32.13
C GLN A 339 14.08 49.55 32.34
N GLY A 340 14.05 50.33 31.26
CA GLY A 340 13.56 51.72 31.28
C GLY A 340 12.03 51.81 31.45
N ASP A 341 11.51 53.01 31.75
CA ASP A 341 10.07 53.20 32.02
C ASP A 341 9.17 52.76 30.85
N ASN A 342 9.59 52.98 29.60
CA ASN A 342 8.83 52.54 28.42
C ASN A 342 8.72 51.01 28.34
N ILE A 343 9.80 50.27 28.65
CA ILE A 343 9.82 48.80 28.64
C ILE A 343 8.91 48.27 29.74
N ARG A 344 9.00 48.83 30.95
CA ARG A 344 8.15 48.44 32.08
C ARG A 344 6.66 48.72 31.80
N ASN A 345 6.35 49.86 31.21
CA ASN A 345 4.97 50.22 30.83
C ASN A 345 4.42 49.27 29.75
N ALA A 346 5.19 48.99 28.69
CA ALA A 346 4.79 48.07 27.63
C ALA A 346 4.56 46.64 28.17
N LYS A 347 5.43 46.15 29.06
CA LYS A 347 5.24 44.85 29.74
C LYS A 347 3.93 44.82 30.55
N ASN A 348 3.66 45.85 31.34
CA ASN A 348 2.42 45.95 32.12
C ASN A 348 1.17 46.03 31.23
N GLU A 349 1.24 46.70 30.08
CA GLU A 349 0.15 46.74 29.11
C GLU A 349 -0.11 45.36 28.48
N ILE A 350 0.94 44.63 28.12
CA ILE A 350 0.81 43.25 27.61
C ILE A 350 0.23 42.34 28.70
N GLU A 351 0.66 42.47 29.95
CA GLU A 351 0.14 41.70 31.09
C GLU A 351 -1.37 41.92 31.32
N LYS A 352 -1.85 43.17 31.20
CA LYS A 352 -3.28 43.50 31.28
C LYS A 352 -4.05 42.99 30.06
N THR A 353 -3.45 43.09 28.88
CA THR A 353 -4.04 42.60 27.63
C THR A 353 -4.22 41.09 27.68
N LEU A 354 -3.28 40.36 28.30
CA LEU A 354 -3.37 38.91 28.48
C LEU A 354 -4.59 38.49 29.33
N ASP A 355 -4.98 39.27 30.34
CA ASP A 355 -6.22 39.01 31.09
C ASP A 355 -7.46 39.15 30.20
N THR A 356 -7.49 40.19 29.37
CA THR A 356 -8.56 40.40 28.39
C THR A 356 -8.63 39.26 27.38
N ILE A 357 -7.48 38.78 26.89
CA ILE A 357 -7.40 37.65 25.96
C ILE A 357 -7.94 36.36 26.63
N ASN A 358 -7.50 36.07 27.86
CA ASN A 358 -7.99 34.91 28.61
C ASN A 358 -9.51 34.94 28.77
N ASN A 359 -10.07 36.07 29.21
CA ASN A 359 -11.52 36.21 29.38
C ASN A 359 -12.27 36.10 28.05
N ALA A 360 -11.71 36.63 26.95
CA ALA A 360 -12.32 36.53 25.63
C ALA A 360 -12.34 35.08 25.12
N PHE A 361 -11.27 34.32 25.36
CA PHE A 361 -11.20 32.91 24.96
C PHE A 361 -12.05 32.01 25.85
N GLU A 362 -12.18 32.33 27.14
CA GLU A 362 -13.16 31.66 28.00
C GLU A 362 -14.58 31.89 27.52
N LYS A 363 -14.93 33.13 27.17
CA LYS A 363 -16.25 33.40 26.61
C LYS A 363 -16.49 32.63 25.31
N LEU A 364 -15.49 32.56 24.43
CA LEU A 364 -15.58 31.73 23.22
C LEU A 364 -15.80 30.25 23.57
N LEU A 365 -15.12 29.74 24.60
CA LEU A 365 -15.33 28.37 25.07
C LEU A 365 -16.75 28.18 25.61
N ASP A 366 -17.26 29.11 26.41
CA ASP A 366 -18.63 29.08 26.95
C ASP A 366 -19.68 29.11 25.81
N ASP A 367 -19.49 29.98 24.81
CA ASP A 367 -20.36 30.10 23.64
C ASP A 367 -20.41 28.77 22.86
N LEU A 368 -19.30 28.02 22.79
CA LEU A 368 -19.27 26.69 22.15
C LEU A 368 -20.13 25.66 22.88
N PHE A 369 -20.37 25.81 24.19
CA PHE A 369 -21.20 24.94 25.01
C PHE A 369 -22.67 25.40 25.14
N GLU A 370 -23.04 26.56 24.58
CA GLU A 370 -24.38 27.15 24.73
C GLU A 370 -25.51 26.20 24.29
N GLU A 371 -25.33 25.52 23.15
CA GLU A 371 -26.31 24.56 22.61
C GLU A 371 -26.53 23.38 23.57
N ILE A 372 -25.45 22.84 24.15
CA ILE A 372 -25.52 21.76 25.13
C ILE A 372 -26.20 22.24 26.43
N ALA A 373 -25.90 23.45 26.87
CA ALA A 373 -26.52 24.02 28.06
C ALA A 373 -28.03 24.24 27.89
N LEU A 374 -28.47 24.64 26.70
CA LEU A 374 -29.89 24.79 26.35
C LEU A 374 -30.61 23.44 26.33
N ASP A 375 -30.02 22.42 25.72
CA ASP A 375 -30.56 21.06 25.70
C ASP A 375 -30.75 20.52 27.13
N ILE A 376 -29.72 20.65 27.98
CA ILE A 376 -29.80 20.25 29.40
C ILE A 376 -30.89 21.03 30.15
N SER A 377 -31.01 22.34 29.92
CA SER A 377 -32.06 23.17 30.55
C SER A 377 -33.46 22.73 30.14
N THR A 378 -33.63 22.34 28.88
CA THR A 378 -34.90 21.82 28.35
C THR A 378 -35.21 20.48 28.99
N ASP A 379 -34.24 19.58 29.08
CA ASP A 379 -34.39 18.28 29.76
C ASP A 379 -34.73 18.45 31.25
N ILE A 380 -34.07 19.38 31.94
CA ILE A 380 -34.39 19.73 33.33
C ILE A 380 -35.81 20.26 33.45
N SER A 381 -36.24 21.14 32.55
CA SER A 381 -37.60 21.70 32.56
C SER A 381 -38.68 20.64 32.32
N VAL A 382 -38.40 19.67 31.44
CA VAL A 382 -39.26 18.51 31.20
C VAL A 382 -39.32 17.64 32.47
N LEU A 383 -38.18 17.35 33.09
CA LEU A 383 -38.12 16.61 34.35
C LEU A 383 -38.87 17.32 35.49
N GLU A 384 -38.70 18.63 35.65
CA GLU A 384 -39.44 19.43 36.65
C GLU A 384 -40.96 19.40 36.39
N THR A 385 -41.37 19.39 35.12
CA THR A 385 -42.78 19.25 34.73
C THR A 385 -43.32 17.87 35.08
N LEU A 386 -42.57 16.80 34.80
CA LEU A 386 -42.93 15.43 35.16
C LEU A 386 -43.04 15.26 36.68
N PHE A 387 -42.06 15.74 37.46
CA PHE A 387 -42.13 15.71 38.93
C PHE A 387 -43.31 16.52 39.46
N THR A 388 -43.66 17.64 38.82
CA THR A 388 -44.85 18.41 39.17
C THR A 388 -46.15 17.64 38.90
N GLN A 389 -46.23 16.92 37.77
CA GLN A 389 -47.38 16.08 37.43
C GLN A 389 -47.52 14.88 38.37
N GLU A 390 -46.41 14.34 38.86
CA GLU A 390 -46.36 13.23 39.81
C GLU A 390 -46.51 13.69 41.28
N GLY A 391 -46.64 15.00 41.53
CA GLY A 391 -46.87 15.57 42.86
C GLY A 391 -45.61 15.75 43.72
N LEU A 392 -44.41 15.57 43.17
CA LEU A 392 -43.11 15.59 43.86
C LEU A 392 -42.46 16.99 43.86
N LYS A 393 -43.16 18.02 44.38
CA LYS A 393 -42.63 19.41 44.37
C LYS A 393 -41.56 19.66 45.45
N LYS A 394 -40.70 20.66 45.18
CA LYS A 394 -39.60 21.17 46.05
C LYS A 394 -39.96 21.46 47.51
N ASP A 395 -41.24 21.61 47.87
CA ASP A 395 -41.67 21.84 49.26
C ASP A 395 -41.64 20.56 50.12
N ASP A 396 -41.61 19.36 49.52
CA ASP A 396 -41.46 18.09 50.27
C ASP A 396 -40.00 17.75 50.63
N PHE A 397 -39.03 18.50 50.11
CA PHE A 397 -37.59 18.28 50.33
C PHE A 397 -36.91 19.34 51.21
N LYS A 398 -37.65 20.32 51.72
CA LYS A 398 -37.16 21.22 52.77
C LYS A 398 -37.56 20.68 54.15
N LYS A 399 -36.65 19.94 54.78
CA LYS A 399 -36.66 19.69 56.22
C LYS A 399 -35.38 20.18 56.85
#